data_AF-A0A2J8SU42-F1
#
_entry.id   AF-A0A2J8SU42-F1
#
_cell.length_a   1.000
_cell.length_b   1.000
_cell.length_c   1.000
_cell.angle_alpha   90.00
_cell.angle_beta   90.00
_cell.angle_gamma   90.00
#
_symmetry.space_group_name_H-M   'P 1'
#
loop_
_entity.id
_entity.type
_entity.pdbx_description
1 polymer ?
#
loop_
_entity_poly.entity_id
_entity_poly.type
_entity_poly.pdbx_seq_one_letter_code
_entity_poly.pdbx_strand_id
1 'polypeptide(L)'
;QQKSFVKLQKKHYKEMKDLVKRHHKKTTDLIKEHTTKYNEIQNDYLRRRAALEKSAKKDSKKKSEPSSPDHGSSTIEQDLAALDAEMTQKLIDLKDKQQQQLLNLRQEQYYSEKYQKREHIKLLIQKLTDVAEECQNNQLKKLKEICEKEKKELKKKMDKKRQEKITEAKSKDKSQMEEEKTEMIRSYIQEVVQYIKRLEEAQSKRQEKLVEKHKEIRQQILDEKPKVAP
;
A
#
# COMPACT_ATOMS: atom_id res chain seq x y z
N GLN A 1 11.22 14.36 8.46
CA GLN A 1 10.91 13.69 7.18
C GLN A 1 10.19 12.34 7.39
N GLN A 2 10.77 11.36 8.10
CA GLN A 2 10.18 10.01 8.30
C GLN A 2 8.79 9.94 9.02
N LYS A 3 8.47 10.92 9.88
CA LYS A 3 7.21 10.91 10.67
C LYS A 3 5.94 10.84 9.81
N SER A 4 5.94 11.47 8.62
CA SER A 4 4.77 11.49 7.73
C SER A 4 4.54 10.12 7.07
N PHE A 5 5.61 9.43 6.68
CA PHE A 5 5.56 8.07 6.14
C PHE A 5 5.02 7.07 7.16
N VAL A 6 5.50 7.13 8.41
CA VAL A 6 5.00 6.26 9.50
C VAL A 6 3.52 6.52 9.79
N LYS A 7 3.07 7.78 9.76
CA LYS A 7 1.65 8.12 9.90
C LYS A 7 0.80 7.50 8.78
N LEU A 8 1.30 7.51 7.54
CA LEU A 8 0.61 6.89 6.40
C LEU A 8 0.50 5.36 6.57
N GLN A 9 1.57 4.68 7.00
CA GLN A 9 1.52 3.24 7.31
C GLN A 9 0.47 2.92 8.38
N LYS A 10 0.43 3.69 9.47
CA LYS A 10 -0.58 3.52 10.53
C LYS A 10 -2.01 3.71 10.02
N LYS A 11 -2.22 4.69 9.14
CA LYS A 11 -3.50 4.93 8.47
C LYS A 11 -3.91 3.72 7.62
N HIS A 12 -3.03 3.24 6.74
CA HIS A 12 -3.28 2.06 5.90
C HIS A 12 -3.59 0.80 6.73
N TYR A 13 -2.89 0.58 7.83
CA TYR A 13 -3.16 -0.54 8.74
C TYR A 13 -4.57 -0.45 9.34
N LYS A 14 -4.99 0.75 9.79
CA LYS A 14 -6.34 0.97 10.31
C LYS A 14 -7.40 0.72 9.24
N GLU A 15 -7.19 1.23 8.02
CA GLU A 15 -8.11 1.04 6.89
C GLU A 15 -8.28 -0.44 6.53
N MET A 16 -7.20 -1.22 6.53
CA MET A 16 -7.27 -2.67 6.32
C MET A 16 -8.01 -3.38 7.46
N LYS A 17 -7.73 -3.02 8.72
CA LYS A 17 -8.43 -3.59 9.87
C LYS A 17 -9.93 -3.36 9.81
N ASP A 18 -10.35 -2.14 9.43
CA ASP A 18 -11.76 -1.81 9.33
C ASP A 18 -12.42 -2.45 8.08
N LEU A 19 -11.69 -2.64 6.98
CA LEU A 19 -12.14 -3.42 5.83
C LEU A 19 -12.43 -4.88 6.23
N VAL A 20 -11.50 -5.53 6.93
CA VAL A 20 -11.67 -6.91 7.40
C VAL A 20 -12.86 -7.04 8.34
N LYS A 21 -13.09 -6.07 9.25
CA LYS A 21 -14.30 -6.06 10.10
C LYS A 21 -15.58 -5.99 9.27
N ARG A 22 -15.62 -5.14 8.23
CA ARG A 22 -16.78 -5.06 7.31
C ARG A 22 -17.01 -6.39 6.60
N HIS A 23 -15.95 -7.08 6.18
CA HIS A 23 -16.03 -8.41 5.55
C HIS A 23 -16.66 -9.45 6.49
N HIS A 24 -16.15 -9.54 7.73
CA HIS A 24 -16.69 -10.45 8.73
C HIS A 24 -18.16 -10.15 9.06
N LYS A 25 -18.51 -8.87 9.17
CA LYS A 25 -19.91 -8.47 9.40
C LYS A 25 -20.82 -8.94 8.26
N LYS A 26 -20.48 -8.63 6.99
CA LYS A 26 -21.26 -9.09 5.83
C LYS A 26 -21.41 -10.61 5.78
N THR A 27 -20.34 -11.35 6.06
CA THR A 27 -20.39 -12.82 6.11
C THR A 27 -21.31 -13.31 7.22
N THR A 28 -21.23 -12.72 8.40
CA THR A 28 -22.08 -13.09 9.54
C THR A 28 -23.55 -12.80 9.26
N ASP A 29 -23.84 -11.63 8.67
CA ASP A 29 -25.21 -11.21 8.34
C ASP A 29 -25.82 -12.14 7.27
N LEU A 30 -25.05 -12.52 6.24
CA LEU A 30 -25.49 -13.47 5.22
C LEU A 30 -25.77 -14.86 5.80
N ILE A 31 -24.92 -15.36 6.69
CA ILE A 31 -25.14 -16.64 7.37
C ILE A 31 -26.45 -16.60 8.17
N LYS A 32 -26.65 -15.54 8.96
CA LYS A 32 -27.88 -15.36 9.74
C LYS A 32 -29.12 -15.32 8.86
N GLU A 33 -29.08 -14.58 7.75
CA GLU A 33 -30.19 -14.49 6.80
C GLU A 33 -30.58 -15.87 6.26
N HIS A 34 -29.60 -16.69 5.86
CA HIS A 34 -29.86 -18.04 5.36
C HIS A 34 -30.35 -18.99 6.45
N THR A 35 -29.83 -18.89 7.67
CA THR A 35 -30.35 -19.65 8.81
C THR A 35 -31.81 -19.31 9.09
N THR A 36 -32.18 -18.02 9.05
CA THR A 36 -33.57 -17.60 9.23
C THR A 36 -34.47 -18.17 8.12
N LYS A 37 -34.09 -18.05 6.85
CA LYS A 37 -34.87 -18.60 5.73
C LYS A 37 -35.03 -20.12 5.82
N TYR A 38 -33.97 -20.84 6.20
CA TYR A 38 -34.04 -22.27 6.41
C TYR A 38 -35.09 -22.63 7.48
N ASN A 39 -35.05 -21.93 8.62
CA ASN A 39 -36.00 -22.15 9.70
C ASN A 39 -37.44 -21.79 9.29
N GLU A 40 -37.64 -20.74 8.50
CA GLU A 40 -38.96 -20.37 7.96
C GLU A 40 -39.55 -21.47 7.09
N ILE A 41 -38.76 -22.00 6.14
CA ILE A 41 -39.18 -23.11 5.27
C ILE A 41 -39.48 -24.36 6.12
N GLN A 42 -38.61 -24.71 7.07
CA GLN A 42 -38.82 -25.86 7.95
C GLN A 42 -40.10 -25.74 8.78
N ASN A 43 -40.37 -24.56 9.36
CA ASN A 43 -41.56 -24.32 10.16
C ASN A 43 -42.85 -24.32 9.32
N ASP A 44 -42.81 -23.76 8.11
CA ASP A 44 -43.94 -23.79 7.17
C ASP A 44 -44.26 -25.23 6.75
N TYR A 45 -43.24 -26.02 6.41
CA TYR A 45 -43.38 -27.44 6.11
C TYR A 45 -44.05 -28.21 7.25
N LEU A 46 -43.52 -28.10 8.48
CA LEU A 46 -44.07 -28.77 9.65
C LEU A 46 -45.54 -28.37 9.91
N ARG A 47 -45.87 -27.09 9.71
CA ARG A 47 -47.24 -26.57 9.87
C ARG A 47 -48.20 -27.18 8.83
N ARG A 48 -47.80 -27.20 7.55
CA ARG A 48 -48.62 -27.74 6.46
C ARG A 48 -48.80 -29.25 6.60
N ARG A 49 -47.73 -29.97 6.94
CA ARG A 49 -47.79 -31.42 7.19
C ARG A 49 -48.74 -31.76 8.33
N ALA A 50 -48.65 -31.05 9.47
CA ALA A 50 -49.56 -31.26 10.59
C ALA A 50 -51.02 -30.93 10.25
N ALA A 51 -51.29 -30.00 9.32
CA ALA A 51 -52.63 -29.71 8.86
C ALA A 51 -53.20 -30.85 8.00
N LEU A 52 -52.41 -31.41 7.08
CA LEU A 52 -52.78 -32.58 6.25
C LEU A 52 -52.99 -33.84 7.10
N GLU A 53 -52.14 -34.08 8.09
CA GLU A 53 -52.32 -35.21 9.02
C GLU A 53 -53.58 -35.07 9.88
N LYS A 54 -53.99 -33.83 10.20
CA LYS A 54 -55.24 -33.56 10.94
C LYS A 54 -56.49 -33.75 10.07
N SER A 55 -56.46 -33.39 8.79
CA SER A 55 -57.59 -33.67 7.88
C SER A 55 -57.76 -35.16 7.66
N ALA A 56 -56.66 -35.92 7.51
CA ALA A 56 -56.67 -37.38 7.41
C ALA A 56 -57.40 -38.07 8.58
N LYS A 57 -57.14 -37.60 9.80
CA LYS A 57 -57.77 -38.13 11.03
C LYS A 57 -59.25 -37.76 11.18
N LYS A 58 -59.70 -36.66 10.56
CA LYS A 58 -61.12 -36.26 10.59
C LYS A 58 -61.94 -37.04 9.55
N ASP A 59 -61.38 -37.31 8.38
CA ASP A 59 -62.07 -38.10 7.34
C ASP A 59 -62.18 -39.58 7.70
N SER A 60 -61.19 -40.15 8.40
CA SER A 60 -61.28 -41.53 8.90
C SER A 60 -62.35 -41.72 9.98
N LYS A 61 -62.72 -40.66 10.72
CA LYS A 61 -63.78 -40.71 11.76
C LYS A 61 -65.20 -40.56 11.20
N LYS A 62 -65.37 -40.08 9.96
CA LYS A 62 -66.68 -39.94 9.28
C LYS A 62 -67.08 -41.15 8.43
N LYS A 63 -66.17 -42.11 8.18
CA LYS A 63 -66.39 -43.29 7.32
C LYS A 63 -66.68 -44.57 8.12
N SER A 64 -67.61 -44.51 9.07
CA SER A 64 -68.16 -45.70 9.72
C SER A 64 -69.41 -46.23 9.00
N GLU A 65 -69.42 -46.24 7.65
CA GLU A 65 -70.41 -46.98 6.86
C GLU A 65 -69.72 -47.73 5.70
N PRO A 66 -70.10 -49.00 5.43
CA PRO A 66 -69.35 -49.89 4.54
C PRO A 66 -69.86 -49.80 3.10
N SER A 67 -69.41 -48.80 2.32
CA SER A 67 -69.66 -48.78 0.86
C SER A 67 -68.87 -47.70 0.09
N SER A 68 -67.54 -47.84 -0.05
CA SER A 68 -66.79 -47.40 -1.25
C SER A 68 -65.28 -47.59 -1.14
N PRO A 69 -64.57 -47.85 -2.26
CA PRO A 69 -63.15 -48.16 -2.28
C PRO A 69 -62.30 -46.94 -1.92
N ASP A 70 -61.37 -47.16 -0.98
CA ASP A 70 -59.99 -46.68 -0.77
C ASP A 70 -59.46 -45.30 -1.25
N HIS A 71 -60.18 -44.55 -2.08
CA HIS A 71 -59.65 -43.37 -2.78
C HIS A 71 -59.25 -42.20 -1.87
N GLY A 72 -59.92 -42.01 -0.73
CA GLY A 72 -59.63 -40.88 0.18
C GLY A 72 -58.30 -40.99 0.93
N SER A 73 -57.84 -42.21 1.22
CA SER A 73 -56.53 -42.43 1.87
C SER A 73 -55.38 -42.21 0.89
N SER A 74 -55.57 -42.65 -0.36
CA SER A 74 -54.58 -42.52 -1.43
C SER A 74 -54.31 -41.06 -1.83
N THR A 75 -55.33 -40.18 -1.84
CA THR A 75 -55.15 -38.76 -2.17
C THR A 75 -54.33 -38.02 -1.11
N ILE A 76 -54.57 -38.29 0.18
CA ILE A 76 -53.84 -37.62 1.27
C ILE A 76 -52.36 -38.06 1.29
N GLU A 77 -52.09 -39.32 0.98
CA GLU A 77 -50.73 -39.84 0.85
C GLU A 77 -49.98 -39.19 -0.33
N GLN A 78 -50.66 -38.97 -1.47
CA GLN A 78 -50.11 -38.21 -2.59
C GLN A 78 -49.82 -36.76 -2.22
N ASP A 79 -50.72 -36.09 -1.48
CA ASP A 79 -50.52 -34.70 -1.04
C ASP A 79 -49.34 -34.56 -0.06
N LEU A 80 -49.14 -35.53 0.83
CA LEU A 80 -47.97 -35.58 1.72
C LEU A 80 -46.68 -35.80 0.94
N ALA A 81 -46.67 -36.72 -0.03
CA ALA A 81 -45.51 -36.97 -0.89
C ALA A 81 -45.17 -35.74 -1.74
N ALA A 82 -46.18 -35.04 -2.27
CA ALA A 82 -45.99 -33.80 -3.02
C ALA A 82 -45.42 -32.67 -2.13
N LEU A 83 -45.89 -32.55 -0.88
CA LEU A 83 -45.37 -31.59 0.08
C LEU A 83 -43.91 -31.90 0.47
N ASP A 84 -43.55 -33.17 0.63
CA ASP A 84 -42.17 -33.60 0.91
C ASP A 84 -41.24 -33.30 -0.28
N ALA A 85 -41.71 -33.51 -1.51
CA ALA A 85 -40.98 -33.18 -2.73
C ALA A 85 -40.80 -31.65 -2.88
N GLU A 86 -41.85 -30.86 -2.65
CA GLU A 86 -41.79 -29.39 -2.67
C GLU A 86 -40.79 -28.88 -1.62
N MET A 87 -40.82 -29.43 -0.41
CA MET A 87 -39.90 -29.07 0.66
C MET A 87 -38.45 -29.39 0.28
N THR A 88 -38.21 -30.57 -0.24
CA THR A 88 -36.88 -31.00 -0.68
C THR A 88 -36.34 -30.08 -1.76
N GLN A 89 -37.16 -29.73 -2.76
CA GLN A 89 -36.76 -28.80 -3.82
C GLN A 89 -36.42 -27.41 -3.27
N LYS A 90 -37.27 -26.85 -2.38
CA LYS A 90 -36.99 -25.54 -1.75
C LYS A 90 -35.69 -25.53 -0.95
N LEU A 91 -35.35 -26.62 -0.28
CA LEU A 91 -34.09 -26.74 0.45
C LEU A 91 -32.88 -26.80 -0.49
N ILE A 92 -32.99 -27.50 -1.61
CA ILE A 92 -31.95 -27.54 -2.64
C ILE A 92 -31.73 -26.13 -3.21
N ASP A 93 -32.80 -25.46 -3.64
CA ASP A 93 -32.74 -24.12 -4.21
C ASP A 93 -32.15 -23.10 -3.21
N LEU A 94 -32.53 -23.19 -1.93
CA LEU A 94 -31.99 -22.33 -0.88
C LEU A 94 -30.48 -22.56 -0.70
N LYS A 95 -30.04 -23.82 -0.70
CA LYS A 95 -28.62 -24.18 -0.57
C LYS A 95 -27.80 -23.69 -1.76
N ASP A 96 -28.29 -23.86 -2.98
CA ASP A 96 -27.60 -23.40 -4.19
C ASP A 96 -27.50 -21.86 -4.20
N LYS A 97 -28.57 -21.18 -3.82
CA LYS A 97 -28.57 -19.72 -3.64
C LYS A 97 -27.57 -19.28 -2.57
N GLN A 98 -27.49 -19.99 -1.44
CA GLN A 98 -26.52 -19.72 -0.40
C GLN A 98 -25.09 -19.86 -0.91
N GLN A 99 -24.78 -20.95 -1.62
CA GLN A 99 -23.46 -21.19 -2.18
C GLN A 99 -23.05 -20.10 -3.18
N GLN A 100 -23.95 -19.72 -4.10
CA GLN A 100 -23.66 -18.68 -5.08
C GLN A 100 -23.44 -17.31 -4.41
N GLN A 101 -24.26 -16.95 -3.42
CA GLN A 101 -24.10 -15.68 -2.70
C GLN A 101 -22.81 -15.65 -1.88
N LEU A 102 -22.43 -16.76 -1.25
CA LEU A 102 -21.15 -16.87 -0.54
C LEU A 102 -19.97 -16.76 -1.50
N LEU A 103 -20.04 -17.40 -2.68
CA LEU A 103 -19.01 -17.29 -3.70
C LEU A 103 -18.83 -15.85 -4.16
N ASN A 104 -19.92 -15.16 -4.52
CA ASN A 104 -19.89 -13.76 -4.94
C ASN A 104 -19.31 -12.88 -3.83
N LEU A 105 -19.76 -13.06 -2.58
CA LEU A 105 -19.23 -12.32 -1.44
C LEU A 105 -17.73 -12.54 -1.25
N ARG A 106 -17.24 -13.78 -1.40
CA ARG A 106 -15.81 -14.09 -1.31
C ARG A 106 -14.99 -13.42 -2.42
N GLN A 107 -15.51 -13.39 -3.64
CA GLN A 107 -14.88 -12.69 -4.76
C GLN A 107 -14.82 -11.18 -4.49
N GLU A 108 -15.92 -10.56 -4.06
CA GLU A 108 -15.94 -9.14 -3.68
C GLU A 108 -14.93 -8.81 -2.57
N GLN A 109 -14.86 -9.64 -1.54
CA GLN A 109 -13.89 -9.49 -0.44
C GLN A 109 -12.45 -9.57 -0.96
N TYR A 110 -12.15 -10.58 -1.78
CA TYR A 110 -10.83 -10.74 -2.38
C TYR A 110 -10.42 -9.54 -3.24
N TYR A 111 -11.29 -9.11 -4.17
CA TYR A 111 -10.97 -8.00 -5.06
C TYR A 111 -10.83 -6.69 -4.29
N SER A 112 -11.74 -6.39 -3.37
CA SER A 112 -11.64 -5.17 -2.55
C SER A 112 -10.36 -5.13 -1.71
N GLU A 113 -9.92 -6.25 -1.11
CA GLU A 113 -8.63 -6.33 -0.42
C GLU A 113 -7.44 -6.17 -1.38
N LYS A 114 -7.49 -6.82 -2.55
CA LYS A 114 -6.44 -6.71 -3.56
C LYS A 114 -6.26 -5.28 -4.04
N TYR A 115 -7.35 -4.59 -4.37
CA TYR A 115 -7.33 -3.20 -4.83
C TYR A 115 -6.87 -2.26 -3.71
N GLN A 116 -7.38 -2.43 -2.49
CA GLN A 116 -6.97 -1.60 -1.36
C GLN A 116 -5.46 -1.75 -1.08
N LYS A 117 -4.94 -2.98 -1.06
CA LYS A 117 -3.49 -3.25 -0.89
C LYS A 117 -2.67 -2.60 -2.00
N ARG A 118 -3.12 -2.72 -3.26
CA ARG A 118 -2.44 -2.11 -4.42
C ARG A 118 -2.37 -0.58 -4.30
N GLU A 119 -3.47 0.07 -3.94
CA GLU A 119 -3.49 1.52 -3.74
C GLU A 119 -2.63 1.94 -2.53
N HIS A 120 -2.67 1.19 -1.43
CA HIS A 120 -1.80 1.45 -0.28
C HIS A 120 -0.30 1.38 -0.65
N ILE A 121 0.10 0.36 -1.42
CA ILE A 121 1.49 0.22 -1.89
C ILE A 121 1.87 1.41 -2.77
N LYS A 122 1.02 1.76 -3.74
CA LYS A 122 1.24 2.91 -4.63
C LYS A 122 1.45 4.21 -3.85
N LEU A 123 0.61 4.48 -2.86
CA LEU A 123 0.72 5.67 -2.01
C LEU A 123 1.95 5.65 -1.10
N LEU A 124 2.33 4.48 -0.56
CA LEU A 124 3.54 4.34 0.25
C LEU A 124 4.80 4.61 -0.56
N ILE A 125 4.87 4.06 -1.77
CA ILE A 125 6.01 4.27 -2.68
C ILE A 125 6.09 5.74 -3.06
N GLN A 126 4.98 6.35 -3.47
CA GLN A 126 4.96 7.80 -3.76
C GLN A 126 5.46 8.60 -2.57
N LYS A 127 4.98 8.29 -1.36
CA LYS A 127 5.37 9.03 -0.16
C LYS A 127 6.85 8.85 0.18
N LEU A 128 7.40 7.67 -0.05
CA LEU A 128 8.82 7.38 0.16
C LEU A 128 9.69 8.12 -0.86
N THR A 129 9.26 8.15 -2.13
CA THR A 129 9.89 8.94 -3.19
C THR A 129 9.92 10.42 -2.83
N ASP A 130 8.79 11.02 -2.44
CA ASP A 130 8.74 12.44 -2.06
C ASP A 130 9.72 12.76 -0.92
N VAL A 131 9.79 11.88 0.09
CA VAL A 131 10.70 12.05 1.24
C VAL A 131 12.16 11.93 0.81
N ALA A 132 12.47 10.99 -0.08
CA ALA A 132 13.81 10.83 -0.63
C ALA A 132 14.21 12.08 -1.42
N GLU A 133 13.36 12.56 -2.33
CA GLU A 133 13.61 13.78 -3.12
C GLU A 133 13.82 15.02 -2.23
N GLU A 134 12.99 15.21 -1.21
CA GLU A 134 13.14 16.30 -0.25
C GLU A 134 14.49 16.22 0.48
N CYS A 135 14.90 15.02 0.91
CA CYS A 135 16.18 14.80 1.57
C CYS A 135 17.36 15.09 0.63
N GLN A 136 17.28 14.60 -0.61
CA GLN A 136 18.30 14.79 -1.65
C GLN A 136 18.49 16.27 -1.99
N ASN A 137 17.39 17.01 -2.18
CA ASN A 137 17.42 18.44 -2.43
C ASN A 137 18.07 19.22 -1.28
N ASN A 138 17.74 18.87 -0.04
CA ASN A 138 18.36 19.48 1.15
C ASN A 138 19.87 19.17 1.23
N GLN A 139 20.27 17.94 0.93
CA GLN A 139 21.69 17.55 0.89
C GLN A 139 22.46 18.30 -0.20
N LEU A 140 21.88 18.46 -1.40
CA LEU A 140 22.48 19.23 -2.49
C LEU A 140 22.60 20.72 -2.15
N LYS A 141 21.57 21.31 -1.52
CA LYS A 141 21.64 22.70 -1.05
C LYS A 141 22.76 22.90 -0.03
N LYS A 142 22.86 22.01 0.96
CA LYS A 142 23.93 22.03 1.96
C LYS A 142 25.31 21.82 1.32
N LEU A 143 25.43 20.96 0.32
CA LEU A 143 26.66 20.74 -0.43
C LEU A 143 27.10 22.02 -1.16
N LYS A 144 26.18 22.73 -1.81
CA LYS A 144 26.46 24.01 -2.47
C LYS A 144 26.97 25.06 -1.47
N GLU A 145 26.32 25.20 -0.32
CA GLU A 145 26.76 26.10 0.74
C GLU A 145 28.17 25.78 1.25
N ILE A 146 28.53 24.49 1.35
CA ILE A 146 29.89 24.05 1.70
C ILE A 146 30.88 24.44 0.60
N CYS A 147 30.55 24.17 -0.68
CA CYS A 147 31.41 24.53 -1.80
C CYS A 147 31.71 26.04 -1.86
N GLU A 148 30.70 26.87 -1.60
CA GLU A 148 30.87 28.34 -1.54
C GLU A 148 31.77 28.78 -0.37
N LYS A 149 31.64 28.14 0.80
CA LYS A 149 32.51 28.41 1.95
C LYS A 149 33.96 28.05 1.65
N GLU A 150 34.21 26.88 1.07
CA GLU A 150 35.55 26.44 0.67
C GLU A 150 36.20 27.40 -0.34
N LYS A 151 35.44 27.90 -1.32
CA LYS A 151 35.94 28.92 -2.27
C LYS A 151 36.32 30.22 -1.56
N LYS A 152 35.51 30.68 -0.61
CA LYS A 152 35.81 31.88 0.20
C LYS A 152 37.06 31.69 1.06
N GLU A 153 37.21 30.52 1.68
CA GLU A 153 38.37 30.18 2.51
C GLU A 153 39.66 30.07 1.67
N LEU A 154 39.59 29.44 0.50
CA LEU A 154 40.73 29.35 -0.41
C LEU A 154 41.19 30.75 -0.85
N LYS A 155 40.25 31.63 -1.21
CA LYS A 155 40.57 33.02 -1.57
C LYS A 155 41.32 33.73 -0.44
N LYS A 156 40.80 33.67 0.79
CA LYS A 156 41.45 34.25 1.97
C LYS A 156 42.86 33.70 2.20
N LYS A 157 43.04 32.38 2.02
CA LYS A 157 44.35 31.72 2.17
C LYS A 157 45.35 32.19 1.11
N MET A 158 44.92 32.32 -0.14
CA MET A 158 45.77 32.80 -1.23
C MET A 158 46.15 34.28 -1.04
N ASP A 159 45.19 35.12 -0.65
CA ASP A 159 45.44 36.54 -0.36
C ASP A 159 46.43 36.72 0.80
N LYS A 160 46.29 35.91 1.87
CA LYS A 160 47.26 35.90 2.98
C LYS A 160 48.66 35.51 2.50
N LYS A 161 48.79 34.42 1.74
CA LYS A 161 50.07 33.96 1.18
C LYS A 161 50.71 34.99 0.26
N ARG A 162 49.90 35.71 -0.52
CA ARG A 162 50.36 36.83 -1.36
C ARG A 162 50.95 37.95 -0.51
N GLN A 163 50.27 38.35 0.55
CA GLN A 163 50.71 39.43 1.44
C GLN A 163 52.01 39.06 2.18
N GLU A 164 52.17 37.79 2.57
CA GLU A 164 53.40 37.26 3.17
C GLU A 164 54.58 37.36 2.18
N LYS A 165 54.43 36.85 0.94
CA LYS A 165 55.46 36.96 -0.10
C LYS A 165 55.85 38.41 -0.42
N ILE A 166 54.88 39.33 -0.47
CA ILE A 166 55.15 40.78 -0.69
C ILE A 166 55.98 41.38 0.45
N THR A 167 55.70 40.99 1.70
CA THR A 167 56.44 41.49 2.86
C THR A 167 57.88 40.99 2.84
N GLU A 168 58.10 39.72 2.50
CA GLU A 168 59.43 39.10 2.37
C GLU A 168 60.26 39.70 1.23
N ALA A 169 59.62 40.07 0.11
CA ALA A 169 60.30 40.71 -1.02
C ALA A 169 60.87 42.09 -0.71
N LYS A 170 60.26 42.82 0.25
CA LYS A 170 60.64 44.20 0.60
C LYS A 170 61.95 44.29 1.40
N SER A 171 62.50 43.18 1.89
CA SER A 171 63.75 43.15 2.65
C SER A 171 64.99 42.87 1.79
N LYS A 172 64.91 42.92 0.45
CA LYS A 172 66.02 42.62 -0.49
C LYS A 172 66.46 43.82 -1.36
N ASP A 173 67.67 43.72 -1.92
CA ASP A 173 68.39 44.77 -2.67
C ASP A 173 67.79 45.11 -4.05
N LYS A 174 68.04 46.34 -4.55
CA LYS A 174 67.20 47.02 -5.57
C LYS A 174 67.28 46.43 -6.99
N SER A 175 68.44 45.92 -7.40
CA SER A 175 68.69 45.39 -8.76
C SER A 175 68.23 43.94 -8.95
N GLN A 176 68.21 43.13 -7.88
CA GLN A 176 67.67 41.77 -7.92
C GLN A 176 66.13 41.76 -7.83
N MET A 177 65.51 42.91 -7.54
CA MET A 177 64.10 43.01 -7.18
C MET A 177 63.11 42.98 -8.36
N GLU A 178 63.48 43.46 -9.55
CA GLU A 178 62.56 43.58 -10.71
C GLU A 178 62.28 42.23 -11.39
N GLU A 179 63.32 41.43 -11.62
CA GLU A 179 63.20 40.11 -12.23
C GLU A 179 62.52 39.12 -11.26
N GLU A 180 62.91 39.13 -9.97
CA GLU A 180 62.27 38.33 -8.91
C GLU A 180 60.78 38.68 -8.72
N LYS A 181 60.38 39.97 -8.84
CA LYS A 181 58.98 40.38 -8.74
C LYS A 181 58.11 39.77 -9.84
N THR A 182 58.59 39.80 -11.08
CA THR A 182 57.84 39.29 -12.22
C THR A 182 57.66 37.79 -12.12
N GLU A 183 58.70 37.07 -11.72
CA GLU A 183 58.64 35.62 -11.49
C GLU A 183 57.74 35.26 -10.30
N MET A 184 57.74 36.05 -9.23
CA MET A 184 56.87 35.87 -8.08
C MET A 184 55.39 36.07 -8.43
N ILE A 185 55.05 37.05 -9.27
CA ILE A 185 53.68 37.26 -9.77
C ILE A 185 53.26 36.09 -10.63
N ARG A 186 54.12 35.64 -11.56
CA ARG A 186 53.84 34.49 -12.43
C ARG A 186 53.61 33.21 -11.62
N SER A 187 54.47 32.94 -10.65
CA SER A 187 54.36 31.82 -9.72
C SER A 187 53.06 31.89 -8.89
N TYR A 188 52.71 33.06 -8.34
CA TYR A 188 51.47 33.24 -7.58
C TYR A 188 50.23 32.97 -8.44
N ILE A 189 50.17 33.51 -9.66
CA ILE A 189 49.05 33.28 -10.59
C ILE A 189 48.94 31.78 -10.90
N GLN A 190 50.04 31.12 -11.23
CA GLN A 190 50.03 29.66 -11.47
C GLN A 190 49.58 28.87 -10.25
N GLU A 191 50.07 29.20 -9.05
CA GLU A 191 49.64 28.54 -7.81
C GLU A 191 48.13 28.72 -7.58
N VAL A 192 47.61 29.95 -7.68
CA VAL A 192 46.17 30.25 -7.51
C VAL A 192 45.33 29.43 -8.49
N VAL A 193 45.69 29.45 -9.78
CA VAL A 193 44.98 28.70 -10.81
C VAL A 193 44.99 27.20 -10.52
N GLN A 194 46.14 26.64 -10.12
CA GLN A 194 46.24 25.23 -9.75
C GLN A 194 45.39 24.88 -8.51
N TYR A 195 45.38 25.72 -7.49
CA TYR A 195 44.56 25.49 -6.29
C TYR A 195 43.07 25.57 -6.59
N ILE A 196 42.64 26.53 -7.41
CA ILE A 196 41.24 26.64 -7.86
C ILE A 196 40.86 25.37 -8.63
N LYS A 197 41.67 24.95 -9.61
CA LYS A 197 41.41 23.75 -10.41
C LYS A 197 41.28 22.50 -9.53
N ARG A 198 42.20 22.28 -8.59
CA ARG A 198 42.14 21.14 -7.65
C ARG A 198 40.89 21.20 -6.76
N LEU A 199 40.52 22.39 -6.28
CA LEU A 199 39.32 22.56 -5.46
C LEU A 199 38.05 22.24 -6.27
N GLU A 200 37.95 22.74 -7.49
CA GLU A 200 36.79 22.50 -8.35
C GLU A 200 36.66 21.03 -8.76
N GLU A 201 37.77 20.37 -9.08
CA GLU A 201 37.80 18.92 -9.33
C GLU A 201 37.34 18.12 -8.11
N ALA A 202 37.80 18.48 -6.91
CA ALA A 202 37.39 17.82 -5.67
C ALA A 202 35.89 18.05 -5.37
N GLN A 203 35.39 19.27 -5.61
CA GLN A 203 33.98 19.62 -5.46
C GLN A 203 33.10 18.84 -6.45
N SER A 204 33.50 18.75 -7.73
CA SER A 204 32.79 17.98 -8.76
C SER A 204 32.70 16.50 -8.38
N LYS A 205 33.84 15.89 -8.05
CA LYS A 205 33.89 14.48 -7.62
C LYS A 205 33.02 14.20 -6.40
N ARG A 206 32.96 15.13 -5.43
CA ARG A 206 32.09 15.00 -4.24
C ARG A 206 30.61 15.08 -4.62
N GLN A 207 30.24 15.99 -5.52
CA GLN A 207 28.88 16.12 -6.02
C GLN A 207 28.44 14.89 -6.81
N GLU A 208 29.27 14.40 -7.73
CA GLU A 208 29.02 13.18 -8.52
C GLU A 208 28.76 11.97 -7.62
N LYS A 209 29.63 11.73 -6.62
CA LYS A 209 29.43 10.65 -5.65
C LYS A 209 28.13 10.76 -4.88
N LEU A 210 27.73 11.98 -4.49
CA LEU A 210 26.47 12.20 -3.78
C LEU A 210 25.26 11.90 -4.69
N VAL A 211 25.29 12.40 -5.93
CA VAL A 211 24.24 12.17 -6.93
C VAL A 211 24.11 10.67 -7.26
N GLU A 212 25.22 9.94 -7.33
CA GLU A 212 25.19 8.50 -7.60
C GLU A 212 24.50 7.74 -6.46
N LYS A 213 24.83 8.05 -5.19
CA LYS A 213 24.09 7.51 -4.04
C LYS A 213 22.61 7.87 -4.06
N HIS A 214 22.26 9.08 -4.51
CA HIS A 214 20.85 9.47 -4.67
C HIS A 214 20.13 8.62 -5.72
N LYS A 215 20.81 8.27 -6.83
CA LYS A 215 20.26 7.36 -7.85
C LYS A 215 20.09 5.95 -7.29
N GLU A 216 21.09 5.41 -6.58
CA GLU A 216 21.00 4.08 -5.95
C GLU A 216 19.79 3.99 -5.00
N ILE A 217 19.60 4.99 -4.14
CA ILE A 217 18.45 5.04 -3.22
C ILE A 217 17.12 5.11 -3.98
N ARG A 218 17.04 5.92 -5.05
CA ARG A 218 15.82 5.99 -5.88
C ARG A 218 15.54 4.66 -6.57
N GLN A 219 16.58 3.97 -7.04
CA GLN A 219 16.44 2.67 -7.65
C GLN A 219 15.94 1.63 -6.63
N GLN A 220 16.48 1.63 -5.41
CA GLN A 220 16.00 0.77 -4.33
C GLN A 220 14.50 0.97 -4.04
N ILE A 221 14.03 2.23 -3.99
CA ILE A 221 12.61 2.54 -3.80
C ILE A 221 11.75 1.98 -4.95
N LEU A 222 12.26 2.02 -6.19
CA LEU A 222 11.58 1.47 -7.36
C LEU A 222 11.60 -0.06 -7.37
N ASP A 223 12.71 -0.69 -6.97
CA ASP A 223 12.86 -2.15 -6.96
C ASP A 223 12.03 -2.83 -5.86
N GLU A 224 11.63 -2.07 -4.84
CA GLU A 224 10.64 -2.52 -3.85
C GLU A 224 9.20 -2.51 -4.40
N LYS A 225 8.93 -1.85 -5.54
CA LYS A 225 7.61 -1.73 -6.18
C LYS A 225 7.00 -3.06 -6.67
N PRO A 226 7.76 -4.05 -7.20
CA PRO A 226 7.19 -5.29 -7.73
C PRO A 226 7.22 -6.47 -6.74
N LYS A 227 7.99 -6.40 -5.64
CA LYS A 227 8.17 -7.55 -4.73
C LYS A 227 6.98 -7.82 -3.80
N VAL A 228 5.94 -6.99 -3.86
CA VAL A 228 4.75 -7.04 -3.00
C VAL A 228 3.47 -7.46 -3.75
N ALA A 229 3.62 -8.00 -4.97
CA ALA A 229 2.53 -8.66 -5.68
C ALA A 229 2.44 -10.13 -5.24
N PRO A 230 1.33 -10.57 -4.62
CA PRO A 230 1.00 -11.99 -4.53
C PRO A 230 0.57 -12.54 -5.90
#